data_AF-A0A957A5D4-F1
#
_entry.id   AF-A0A957A5D4-F1
#
_cell.length_a   1.000
_cell.length_b   1.000
_cell.length_c   1.000
_cell.angle_alpha   90.00
_cell.angle_beta   90.00
_cell.angle_gamma   90.00
#
_symmetry.space_group_name_H-M   'P 1'
#
loop_
_entity.id
_entity.type
_entity.pdbx_description
1 polymer ?
#
loop_
_entity_poly.entity_id
_entity_poly.type
_entity_poly.pdbx_seq_one_letter_code
_entity_poly.pdbx_strand_id
1 'polypeptide(L)'
;MTMALEGIKVLDLSRLAPGPYCSMLLADFGADVTLVEAVPGSSAKLGGGQRRGDSAERAAAYNALGRGKKSITLNLKETEAREIFYKLADDADVVLEGFRPGVVARLGVDYETLSKRNPRIVYCSLSGFGQTGPYSNLVGHDINYISVGGALGVTGRPGT
;
A
#
# COMPACT_ATOMS: atom_id res chain seq x y z
N MET A 1 -8.42 22.97 -14.72
CA MET A 1 -8.30 21.80 -15.61
C MET A 1 -8.72 20.60 -14.79
N THR A 2 -9.61 19.76 -15.32
CA THR A 2 -10.05 18.54 -14.65
C THR A 2 -8.97 17.47 -14.77
N MET A 3 -8.64 16.77 -13.68
CA MET A 3 -7.63 15.70 -13.66
C MET A 3 -8.26 14.34 -14.00
N ALA A 4 -7.45 13.38 -14.48
CA ALA A 4 -7.95 12.09 -14.99
C ALA A 4 -8.68 11.25 -13.94
N LEU A 5 -8.27 11.36 -12.67
CA LEU A 5 -8.87 10.64 -11.52
C LEU A 5 -9.53 11.60 -10.53
N GLU A 6 -9.90 12.80 -10.97
CA GLU A 6 -10.60 13.75 -10.12
C GLU A 6 -11.91 13.16 -9.59
N GLY A 7 -12.13 13.26 -8.29
CA GLY A 7 -13.30 12.71 -7.60
C GLY A 7 -13.18 11.24 -7.19
N ILE A 8 -12.13 10.54 -7.60
CA ILE A 8 -11.87 9.15 -7.19
C ILE A 8 -11.24 9.12 -5.79
N LYS A 9 -11.82 8.35 -4.87
CA LYS A 9 -11.35 8.17 -3.49
C LYS A 9 -10.63 6.84 -3.33
N VAL A 10 -9.41 6.87 -2.80
CA VAL A 10 -8.55 5.69 -2.64
C VAL A 10 -8.16 5.52 -1.18
N LEU A 11 -8.38 4.33 -0.62
CA LEU A 11 -7.81 3.92 0.67
C LEU A 11 -6.58 3.06 0.42
N ASP A 12 -5.42 3.51 0.90
CA ASP A 12 -4.16 2.81 0.76
C ASP A 12 -3.72 2.24 2.11
N LEU A 13 -3.72 0.92 2.26
CA LEU A 13 -3.20 0.19 3.42
C LEU A 13 -1.84 -0.47 3.13
N SER A 14 -1.30 -0.23 1.95
CA SER A 14 -0.05 -0.84 1.51
C SER A 14 1.15 -0.25 2.24
N ARG A 15 2.24 -1.00 2.24
CA ARG A 15 3.48 -0.65 2.93
C ARG A 15 4.66 -0.83 2.00
N LEU A 16 5.80 -0.30 2.42
CA LEU A 16 7.05 -0.33 1.65
C LEU A 16 6.88 0.40 0.31
N ALA A 17 7.63 0.04 -0.73
CA ALA A 17 7.67 0.82 -1.96
C ALA A 17 6.51 0.57 -2.95
N PRO A 18 6.13 -0.69 -3.30
CA PRO A 18 5.29 -0.93 -4.48
C PRO A 18 3.88 -0.34 -4.41
N GLY A 19 3.18 -0.58 -3.31
CA GLY A 19 1.82 -0.07 -3.12
C GLY A 19 1.77 1.45 -2.96
N PRO A 20 2.61 2.07 -2.10
CA PRO A 20 2.68 3.52 -2.00
C PRO A 20 3.14 4.20 -3.29
N TYR A 21 3.95 3.54 -4.13
CA TYR A 21 4.25 4.05 -5.46
C TYR A 21 3.02 4.06 -6.37
N CYS A 22 2.22 2.99 -6.38
CA CYS A 22 0.95 2.93 -7.11
C CYS A 22 -0.01 4.05 -6.67
N SER A 23 -0.28 4.15 -5.36
CA SER A 23 -1.20 5.17 -4.86
C SER A 23 -0.67 6.60 -4.99
N MET A 24 0.65 6.79 -5.04
CA MET A 24 1.26 8.08 -5.38
C MET A 24 0.96 8.48 -6.82
N LEU A 25 1.05 7.55 -7.77
CA LEU A 25 0.65 7.83 -9.16
C LEU A 25 -0.85 8.18 -9.25
N LEU A 26 -1.71 7.48 -8.51
CA LEU A 26 -3.14 7.79 -8.47
C LEU A 26 -3.39 9.22 -7.94
N ALA A 27 -2.68 9.63 -6.87
CA ALA A 27 -2.73 10.99 -6.35
C ALA A 27 -2.21 12.02 -7.37
N ASP A 28 -1.08 11.74 -8.05
CA ASP A 28 -0.51 12.60 -9.09
C ASP A 28 -1.50 12.79 -10.27
N PHE A 29 -2.39 11.82 -10.53
CA PHE A 29 -3.48 11.92 -11.51
C PHE A 29 -4.80 12.49 -10.96
N GLY A 30 -4.83 12.97 -9.71
CA GLY A 30 -5.94 13.73 -9.14
C GLY A 30 -6.86 12.96 -8.19
N ALA A 31 -6.55 11.71 -7.84
CA ALA A 31 -7.33 10.96 -6.86
C ALA A 31 -7.14 11.50 -5.42
N ASP A 32 -8.18 11.44 -4.60
CA ASP A 32 -8.10 11.71 -3.16
C ASP A 32 -7.64 10.44 -2.43
N VAL A 33 -6.34 10.38 -2.12
CA VAL A 33 -5.71 9.21 -1.53
C VAL A 33 -5.53 9.39 -0.03
N THR A 34 -6.13 8.49 0.75
CA THR A 34 -5.94 8.37 2.20
C THR A 34 -5.12 7.13 2.53
N LEU A 35 -3.91 7.35 3.03
CA LEU A 35 -3.03 6.33 3.57
C LEU A 35 -3.51 5.93 4.99
N VAL A 36 -3.77 4.65 5.20
CA VAL A 36 -4.21 4.09 6.48
C VAL A 36 -3.04 3.32 7.10
N GLU A 37 -2.49 3.86 8.19
CA GLU A 37 -1.32 3.31 8.85
C GLU A 37 -1.65 2.75 10.23
N ALA A 38 -1.02 1.65 10.63
CA ALA A 38 -1.18 1.13 11.99
C ALA A 38 -0.37 1.92 13.04
N VAL A 39 0.70 2.59 12.61
CA VAL A 39 1.61 3.36 13.47
C VAL A 39 1.81 4.74 12.86
N PRO A 40 1.63 5.83 13.63
CA PRO A 40 1.81 7.19 13.11
C PRO A 40 3.19 7.38 12.48
N GLY A 41 3.24 7.92 11.26
CA GLY A 41 4.48 8.26 10.56
C GLY A 41 5.33 7.04 10.13
N SER A 42 4.75 5.84 10.08
CA SER A 42 5.47 4.64 9.63
C SER A 42 5.94 4.75 8.18
N SER A 43 5.15 5.40 7.33
CA SER A 43 5.41 5.69 5.93
C SER A 43 6.49 6.75 5.71
N ALA A 44 6.64 7.70 6.65
CA ALA A 44 7.65 8.76 6.56
C ALA A 44 9.09 8.22 6.57
N LYS A 45 9.28 6.99 7.03
CA LYS A 45 10.58 6.29 7.07
C LYS A 45 10.99 5.63 5.75
N LEU A 46 10.13 5.67 4.73
CA LEU A 46 10.39 5.03 3.43
C LEU A 46 11.20 5.90 2.47
N GLY A 47 11.44 7.18 2.80
CA GLY A 47 12.31 8.06 2.03
C GLY A 47 13.79 7.68 2.19
N GLY A 48 14.47 7.35 1.09
CA GLY A 48 15.89 6.96 1.05
C GLY A 48 16.90 8.04 1.48
N GLY A 49 16.44 9.17 2.03
CA GLY A 49 17.26 10.28 2.50
C GLY A 49 17.30 10.46 4.03
N GLN A 50 16.52 9.70 4.80
CA GLN A 50 16.46 9.87 6.25
C GLN A 50 17.78 9.43 6.91
N ARG A 51 18.44 10.36 7.59
CA ARG A 51 19.62 10.07 8.43
C ARG A 51 19.18 9.77 9.85
N ARG A 52 19.99 8.98 10.55
CA ARG A 52 19.80 8.74 11.99
C ARG A 52 19.86 10.09 12.74
N GLY A 53 18.77 10.45 13.40
CA GLY A 53 18.63 11.72 14.13
C GLY A 53 17.80 12.81 13.43
N ASP A 54 17.31 12.56 12.21
CA ASP A 54 16.42 13.49 11.53
C ASP A 54 15.07 13.64 12.27
N SER A 55 14.52 14.86 12.29
CA SER A 55 13.17 15.12 12.79
C SER A 55 12.14 14.39 11.91
N ALA A 56 10.95 14.11 12.48
CA ALA A 56 9.86 13.49 11.74
C ALA A 56 9.43 14.35 10.52
N GLU A 57 9.47 15.68 10.65
CA GLU A 57 9.19 16.63 9.56
C GLU A 57 10.21 16.50 8.43
N ARG A 58 11.49 16.39 8.77
CA ARG A 58 12.55 16.20 7.78
C ARG A 58 12.42 14.85 7.08
N ALA A 59 12.11 13.78 7.81
CA ALA A 59 11.84 12.47 7.23
C ALA A 59 10.66 12.49 6.24
N ALA A 60 9.57 13.17 6.62
CA ALA A 60 8.40 13.35 5.76
C ALA A 60 8.73 14.17 4.48
N ALA A 61 9.58 15.19 4.59
CA ALA A 61 10.01 16.00 3.44
C ALA A 61 10.81 15.18 2.39
N TYR A 62 11.48 14.11 2.81
CA TYR A 62 12.18 13.18 1.90
C TYR A 62 11.32 11.97 1.48
N ASN A 63 10.07 11.88 1.94
CA ASN A 63 9.17 10.78 1.58
C ASN A 63 8.47 11.06 0.25
N ALA A 64 9.21 10.86 -0.85
CA ALA A 64 8.68 11.04 -2.20
C ALA A 64 7.42 10.20 -2.48
N LEU A 65 7.27 9.04 -1.83
CA LEU A 65 6.12 8.14 -1.98
C LEU A 65 4.89 8.59 -1.20
N GLY A 66 5.03 9.51 -0.25
CA GLY A 66 3.93 10.03 0.56
C GLY A 66 3.26 11.29 -0.01
N ARG A 67 3.83 11.89 -1.06
CA ARG A 67 3.32 13.15 -1.63
C ARG A 67 1.88 12.99 -2.15
N GLY A 68 1.10 14.06 -2.04
CA GLY A 68 -0.27 14.12 -2.56
C GLY A 68 -1.31 13.32 -1.77
N LYS A 69 -0.94 12.72 -0.62
CA LYS A 69 -1.81 11.85 0.18
C LYS A 69 -2.12 12.47 1.54
N LYS A 70 -3.32 12.16 2.04
CA LYS A 70 -3.69 12.33 3.46
C LYS A 70 -3.28 11.06 4.21
N SER A 71 -3.04 11.14 5.52
CA SER A 71 -2.76 9.96 6.36
C SER A 71 -3.68 9.93 7.57
N ILE A 72 -4.14 8.73 7.92
CA ILE A 72 -4.89 8.43 9.13
C ILE A 72 -4.26 7.21 9.80
N THR A 73 -4.17 7.23 11.13
CA THR A 73 -3.70 6.07 11.89
C THR A 73 -4.88 5.26 12.41
N LEU A 74 -4.96 3.98 12.05
CA LEU A 74 -5.98 3.03 12.51
C LEU A 74 -5.34 1.69 12.89
N ASN A 75 -5.49 1.28 14.15
CA ASN A 75 -5.17 -0.09 14.55
C ASN A 75 -6.35 -1.01 14.23
N LEU A 76 -6.37 -1.59 13.03
CA LEU A 76 -7.47 -2.46 12.54
C LEU A 76 -7.67 -3.77 13.34
N LYS A 77 -6.90 -4.01 14.41
CA LYS A 77 -7.18 -5.07 15.37
C LYS A 77 -8.30 -4.68 16.34
N GLU A 78 -8.47 -3.37 16.59
CA GLU A 78 -9.55 -2.85 17.42
C GLU A 78 -10.84 -2.76 16.63
N THR A 79 -11.96 -3.10 17.26
CA THR A 79 -13.27 -3.09 16.59
C THR A 79 -13.68 -1.67 16.21
N GLU A 80 -13.44 -0.69 17.07
CA GLU A 80 -13.74 0.71 16.84
C GLU A 80 -12.97 1.28 15.64
N ALA A 81 -11.70 0.89 15.49
CA ALA A 81 -10.88 1.29 14.35
C ALA A 81 -11.37 0.66 13.05
N ARG A 82 -11.84 -0.59 13.09
CA ARG A 82 -12.48 -1.24 11.93
C ARG A 82 -13.77 -0.54 11.54
N GLU A 83 -14.60 -0.12 12.49
CA GLU A 83 -15.82 0.64 12.18
C GLU A 83 -15.51 2.00 11.53
N ILE A 84 -14.44 2.67 11.95
CA ILE A 84 -13.97 3.90 11.27
C ILE A 84 -13.52 3.57 9.84
N PHE A 85 -12.74 2.50 9.67
CA PHE A 85 -12.30 2.07 8.34
C PHE A 85 -13.47 1.71 7.42
N TYR A 86 -14.49 1.00 7.93
CA TYR A 86 -15.67 0.66 7.15
C TYR A 86 -16.43 1.90 6.69
N LYS A 87 -16.59 2.92 7.54
CA LYS A 87 -17.20 4.19 7.12
C LYS A 87 -16.42 4.88 6.00
N LEU A 88 -15.09 4.78 6.02
CA LEU A 88 -14.26 5.29 4.93
C LEU A 88 -14.44 4.43 3.65
N ALA A 89 -14.49 3.11 3.79
CA ALA A 89 -14.61 2.17 2.68
C ALA A 89 -15.99 2.19 2.01
N ASP A 90 -17.04 2.50 2.77
CA ASP A 90 -18.42 2.65 2.28
C ASP A 90 -18.53 3.77 1.22
N ASP A 91 -17.61 4.75 1.25
CA ASP A 91 -17.58 5.92 0.37
C ASP A 91 -16.31 5.96 -0.52
N ALA A 92 -15.48 4.91 -0.49
CA ALA A 92 -14.28 4.78 -1.31
C ALA A 92 -14.59 4.14 -2.66
N ASP A 93 -13.79 4.47 -3.69
CA ASP A 93 -13.84 3.82 -5.00
C ASP A 93 -12.81 2.68 -5.10
N VAL A 94 -11.66 2.84 -4.45
CA VAL A 94 -10.56 1.88 -4.50
C VAL A 94 -10.02 1.59 -3.10
N VAL A 95 -9.78 0.31 -2.81
CA VAL A 95 -8.93 -0.12 -1.68
C VAL A 95 -7.68 -0.79 -2.23
N LEU A 96 -6.52 -0.31 -1.80
CA LEU A 96 -5.19 -0.83 -2.13
C LEU A 96 -4.56 -1.44 -0.88
N GLU A 97 -4.08 -2.66 -0.95
CA GLU A 97 -3.43 -3.32 0.18
C GLU A 97 -2.21 -4.14 -0.24
N GLY A 98 -1.23 -4.25 0.66
CA GLY A 98 0.07 -4.89 0.40
C GLY A 98 0.45 -5.95 1.43
N PHE A 99 -0.53 -6.59 2.06
CA PHE A 99 -0.31 -7.60 3.08
C PHE A 99 -0.12 -9.00 2.46
N ARG A 100 0.41 -9.93 3.27
CA ARG A 100 0.45 -11.33 2.88
C ARG A 100 -0.96 -11.89 2.74
N PRO A 101 -1.17 -12.91 1.87
CA PRO A 101 -2.46 -13.59 1.75
C PRO A 101 -3.05 -13.98 3.11
N GLY A 102 -4.35 -13.74 3.27
CA GLY A 102 -5.11 -14.02 4.50
C GLY A 102 -4.89 -13.05 5.67
N VAL A 103 -4.01 -12.05 5.58
CA VAL A 103 -3.90 -11.03 6.64
C VAL A 103 -5.14 -10.13 6.68
N VAL A 104 -5.56 -9.61 5.52
CA VAL A 104 -6.72 -8.71 5.45
C VAL A 104 -8.03 -9.39 5.86
N ALA A 105 -8.16 -10.70 5.61
CA ALA A 105 -9.30 -11.50 6.10
C ALA A 105 -9.33 -11.59 7.63
N ARG A 106 -8.17 -11.78 8.27
CA ARG A 106 -8.06 -11.75 9.75
C ARG A 106 -8.31 -10.37 10.33
N LEU A 107 -7.99 -9.31 9.59
CA LEU A 107 -8.29 -7.93 9.97
C LEU A 107 -9.75 -7.54 9.66
N GLY A 108 -10.50 -8.36 8.93
CA GLY A 108 -11.88 -8.07 8.51
C GLY A 108 -11.98 -6.97 7.44
N VAL A 109 -10.93 -6.72 6.68
CA VAL A 109 -10.90 -5.67 5.63
C VAL A 109 -10.56 -6.24 4.26
N ASP A 110 -10.82 -7.53 4.06
CA ASP A 110 -10.68 -8.21 2.78
C ASP A 110 -11.81 -7.88 1.80
N TYR A 111 -11.63 -8.26 0.54
CA TYR A 111 -12.60 -8.01 -0.51
C TYR A 111 -14.00 -8.58 -0.24
N GLU A 112 -14.11 -9.81 0.28
CA GLU A 112 -15.43 -10.43 0.55
C GLU A 112 -16.18 -9.68 1.65
N THR A 113 -15.45 -9.12 2.61
CA THR A 113 -16.03 -8.27 3.65
C THR A 113 -16.46 -6.91 3.10
N LEU A 114 -15.59 -6.23 2.36
CA LEU A 114 -15.86 -4.86 1.90
C LEU A 114 -16.87 -4.81 0.75
N SER A 115 -16.84 -5.75 -0.19
CA SER A 115 -17.75 -5.79 -1.34
C SER A 115 -19.23 -5.97 -0.94
N LYS A 116 -19.50 -6.62 0.19
CA LYS A 116 -20.86 -6.73 0.75
C LYS A 116 -21.40 -5.38 1.24
N ARG A 117 -20.51 -4.47 1.65
CA ARG A 117 -20.87 -3.13 2.13
C ARG A 117 -20.90 -2.12 1.00
N ASN A 118 -19.90 -2.17 0.14
CA ASN A 118 -19.75 -1.33 -1.03
C ASN A 118 -19.57 -2.20 -2.28
N PRO A 119 -20.66 -2.58 -2.97
CA PRO A 119 -20.60 -3.44 -4.16
C PRO A 119 -19.89 -2.82 -5.37
N ARG A 120 -19.57 -1.51 -5.31
CA ARG A 120 -18.86 -0.79 -6.38
C ARG A 120 -17.35 -0.77 -6.18
N ILE A 121 -16.87 -1.25 -5.03
CA ILE A 121 -15.46 -1.12 -4.65
C ILE A 121 -14.53 -1.87 -5.61
N VAL A 122 -13.48 -1.20 -6.06
CA VAL A 122 -12.34 -1.85 -6.72
C VAL A 122 -11.31 -2.21 -5.65
N TYR A 123 -11.00 -3.50 -5.51
CA TYR A 123 -10.04 -3.97 -4.50
C TYR A 123 -8.78 -4.50 -5.16
N CYS A 124 -7.64 -3.92 -4.82
CA CYS A 124 -6.33 -4.27 -5.37
C CYS A 124 -5.43 -4.81 -4.26
N SER A 125 -5.06 -6.09 -4.40
CA SER A 125 -4.15 -6.78 -3.49
C SER A 125 -2.76 -6.93 -4.15
N LEU A 126 -1.73 -6.44 -3.47
CA LEU A 126 -0.33 -6.60 -3.87
C LEU A 126 0.37 -7.58 -2.93
N SER A 127 0.67 -8.78 -3.42
CA SER A 127 1.52 -9.75 -2.73
C SER A 127 2.66 -10.20 -3.64
N GLY A 128 3.74 -10.71 -3.04
CA GLY A 128 4.96 -11.01 -3.77
C GLY A 128 4.82 -12.04 -4.90
N PHE A 129 4.04 -13.09 -4.65
CA PHE A 129 3.83 -14.18 -5.62
C PHE A 129 2.34 -14.40 -5.93
N GLY A 130 1.50 -13.41 -5.68
CA GLY A 130 0.05 -13.50 -5.87
C GLY A 130 -0.69 -14.12 -4.67
N GLN A 131 -2.02 -14.17 -4.78
CA GLN A 131 -2.91 -14.67 -3.72
C GLN A 131 -3.07 -16.19 -3.73
N THR A 132 -2.63 -16.85 -4.80
CA THR A 132 -2.84 -18.29 -5.05
C THR A 132 -1.56 -18.98 -5.50
N GLY A 133 -1.56 -20.32 -5.51
CA GLY A 133 -0.43 -21.12 -5.98
C GLY A 133 0.58 -21.44 -4.89
N PRO A 134 1.62 -22.23 -5.21
CA PRO A 134 2.54 -22.81 -4.22
C PRO A 134 3.40 -21.76 -3.50
N TYR A 135 3.58 -20.59 -4.09
CA TYR A 135 4.43 -19.52 -3.56
C TYR A 135 3.67 -18.42 -2.83
N SER A 136 2.34 -18.48 -2.76
CA SER A 136 1.50 -17.42 -2.17
C SER A 136 1.87 -17.06 -0.73
N ASN A 137 2.34 -18.04 0.04
CA ASN A 137 2.75 -17.85 1.44
C ASN A 137 4.24 -17.52 1.63
N LEU A 138 5.02 -17.44 0.54
CA LEU A 138 6.43 -17.06 0.62
C LEU A 138 6.59 -15.57 0.90
N VAL A 139 7.61 -15.24 1.68
CA VAL A 139 8.02 -13.86 1.89
C VAL A 139 8.89 -13.45 0.71
N GLY A 140 8.52 -12.34 0.06
CA GLY A 140 9.28 -11.79 -1.04
C GLY A 140 9.64 -10.33 -0.81
N HIS A 141 10.86 -10.00 -1.18
CA HIS A 141 11.31 -8.64 -1.46
C HIS A 141 11.77 -8.57 -2.92
N ASP A 142 12.06 -7.37 -3.41
CA ASP A 142 12.46 -7.12 -4.80
C ASP A 142 13.54 -8.10 -5.29
N ILE A 143 14.56 -8.36 -4.46
CA ILE A 143 15.65 -9.27 -4.79
C ILE A 143 15.18 -10.70 -5.07
N ASN A 144 14.15 -11.19 -4.37
CA ASN A 144 13.59 -12.51 -4.62
C ASN A 144 12.93 -12.58 -6.00
N TYR A 145 12.16 -11.55 -6.36
CA TYR A 145 11.42 -11.52 -7.62
C TYR A 145 12.35 -11.43 -8.82
N ILE A 146 13.37 -10.55 -8.76
CA ILE A 146 14.37 -10.43 -9.84
C ILE A 146 15.29 -11.67 -9.91
N SER A 147 15.49 -12.39 -8.81
CA SER A 147 16.21 -13.67 -8.81
C SER A 147 15.40 -14.75 -9.54
N VAL A 148 14.16 -14.98 -9.09
CA VAL A 148 13.27 -16.02 -9.66
C VAL A 148 12.90 -15.69 -11.11
N GLY A 149 12.73 -14.41 -11.44
CA GLY A 149 12.48 -13.94 -12.81
C GLY A 149 13.69 -14.01 -13.74
N GLY A 150 14.85 -14.47 -13.26
CA GLY A 150 16.06 -14.66 -14.07
C GLY A 150 16.86 -13.39 -14.38
N ALA A 151 16.40 -12.22 -13.93
CA ALA A 151 17.08 -10.95 -14.17
C ALA A 151 18.50 -10.93 -13.58
N LEU A 152 18.71 -11.54 -12.41
CA LEU A 152 20.06 -11.68 -11.85
C LEU A 152 20.96 -12.60 -12.67
N GLY A 153 20.40 -13.62 -13.34
CA GLY A 153 21.18 -14.54 -14.18
C GLY A 153 21.75 -13.89 -15.45
N VAL A 154 21.15 -12.78 -15.90
CA VAL A 154 21.60 -11.99 -17.06
C VAL A 154 22.31 -10.69 -16.67
N THR A 155 22.41 -10.40 -15.36
CA THR A 155 23.01 -9.17 -14.84
C THR A 155 24.29 -9.50 -14.10
N GLY A 156 25.44 -9.20 -14.70
CA GLY A 156 26.74 -9.45 -14.08
C GLY A 156 27.90 -9.30 -15.05
N ARG A 157 29.12 -9.56 -14.57
CA ARG A 157 30.30 -9.68 -15.44
C ARG A 157 30.51 -11.17 -15.78
N PRO A 158 30.93 -11.51 -17.01
CA PRO A 158 31.32 -12.88 -17.32
C PRO A 158 32.47 -13.34 -16.40
N GLY A 159 32.37 -14.55 -15.86
CA GLY A 159 33.46 -15.21 -15.12
C GLY A 159 33.71 -14.74 -13.68
N THR A 160 32.76 -14.03 -13.07
CA THR A 160 32.76 -13.72 -11.62
C THR A 160 31.81 -14.62 -10.86
#